data_AF-A8XZD4-F1
#
_entry.id   AF-A8XZD4-F1
#
_cell.length_a   1.000
_cell.length_b   1.000
_cell.length_c   1.000
_cell.angle_alpha   90.00
_cell.angle_beta   90.00
_cell.angle_gamma   90.00
#
_symmetry.space_group_name_H-M   'P 1'
#
loop_
_entity.id
_entity.type
_entity.pdbx_description
1 polymer ?
#
loop_
_entity_poly.entity_id
_entity_poly.type
_entity_poly.pdbx_seq_one_letter_code
_entity_poly.pdbx_strand_id
1 'polypeptide(L)'
;MSFLNTNRFHWLCFVLWQFALFFCCQQIFSIFYNFNPSLSCQDPNFHFSKPKCKLSKVEICSELIANCSKWLIEPAPFRSMVQDFKMYCGSAAYDSAWVATIQFIGALVGAVIYGHLGDYFGRKPVSFIGISIGIVFGVAAGRQ
;
A
#
# COMPACT_ATOMS: atom_id res chain seq x y z
N MET A 1 -41.97 -16.48 14.97
CA MET A 1 -40.76 -16.08 14.22
C MET A 1 -40.72 -16.84 12.91
N SER A 2 -40.93 -16.15 11.78
CA SER A 2 -40.71 -16.74 10.45
C SER A 2 -39.21 -16.97 10.30
N PHE A 3 -38.77 -18.22 10.43
CA PHE A 3 -37.39 -18.62 10.18
C PHE A 3 -37.15 -18.36 8.69
N LEU A 4 -36.39 -17.30 8.39
CA LEU A 4 -36.18 -16.80 7.03
C LEU A 4 -35.88 -17.96 6.08
N ASN A 5 -36.75 -18.15 5.08
CA ASN A 5 -36.53 -19.04 3.94
C ASN A 5 -35.45 -18.40 3.04
N THR A 6 -34.25 -18.25 3.58
CA THR A 6 -33.11 -17.62 2.92
C THR A 6 -32.59 -18.60 1.88
N ASN A 7 -33.03 -18.39 0.64
CA ASN A 7 -32.61 -19.16 -0.51
C ASN A 7 -31.08 -19.16 -0.65
N ARG A 8 -30.47 -20.26 -1.13
CA ARG A 8 -29.00 -20.42 -1.27
C ARG A 8 -28.30 -19.25 -1.98
N PHE A 9 -29.04 -18.56 -2.84
CA PHE A 9 -28.58 -17.36 -3.53
C PHE A 9 -28.21 -16.20 -2.60
N HIS A 10 -28.98 -15.96 -1.53
CA HIS A 10 -28.70 -14.86 -0.59
C HIS A 10 -27.42 -15.11 0.22
N TRP A 11 -27.18 -16.37 0.61
CA TRP A 11 -25.92 -16.76 1.24
C TRP A 11 -24.72 -16.54 0.33
N LEU A 12 -24.83 -16.90 -0.95
CA LEU A 12 -23.78 -16.63 -1.94
C LEU A 12 -23.53 -15.12 -2.09
N CYS A 13 -24.57 -14.31 -2.22
CA CYS A 13 -24.42 -12.86 -2.29
C CYS A 13 -23.77 -12.27 -1.03
N PHE A 14 -24.14 -12.75 0.15
CA PHE A 14 -23.54 -12.31 1.41
C PHE A 14 -22.05 -12.64 1.47
N VAL A 15 -21.66 -13.87 1.12
CA VAL A 15 -20.26 -14.30 1.10
C VAL A 15 -19.44 -13.50 0.09
N LEU A 16 -19.95 -13.33 -1.14
CA LEU A 16 -19.29 -12.52 -2.17
C LEU A 16 -19.06 -11.08 -1.69
N TRP A 17 -20.04 -10.51 -0.97
CA TRP A 17 -19.94 -9.17 -0.42
C TRP A 17 -18.89 -9.06 0.71
N GLN A 18 -18.81 -10.06 1.60
CA GLN A 18 -17.77 -10.11 2.64
C GLN A 18 -16.35 -10.18 2.03
N PHE A 19 -16.15 -10.98 0.99
CA PHE A 19 -14.86 -11.04 0.29
C PHE A 19 -14.52 -9.72 -0.40
N ALA A 20 -15.49 -9.06 -1.03
CA ALA A 20 -15.27 -7.74 -1.62
C ALA A 20 -14.83 -6.70 -0.58
N LEU A 21 -15.47 -6.69 0.59
CA LEU A 21 -15.08 -5.81 1.70
C LEU A 21 -13.65 -6.11 2.19
N PHE A 22 -13.29 -7.38 2.31
CA PHE A 22 -11.94 -7.79 2.69
C PHE A 22 -10.88 -7.30 1.69
N PHE A 23 -11.13 -7.42 0.37
CA PHE A 23 -10.24 -6.89 -0.67
C PHE A 23 -10.11 -5.37 -0.62
N CYS A 24 -11.20 -4.65 -0.33
CA CYS A 24 -11.15 -3.20 -0.14
C CYS A 24 -10.27 -2.82 1.06
N CYS A 25 -10.38 -3.56 2.17
CA CYS A 25 -9.54 -3.33 3.35
C CYS A 25 -8.05 -3.50 3.06
N GLN A 26 -7.66 -4.39 2.13
CA GLN A 26 -6.25 -4.60 1.78
C GLN A 26 -5.58 -3.36 1.17
N GLN A 27 -6.33 -2.44 0.57
CA GLN A 27 -5.74 -1.22 -0.01
C GLN A 27 -5.12 -0.29 1.05
N ILE A 28 -5.50 -0.45 2.32
CA ILE A 28 -4.92 0.33 3.42
C ILE A 28 -3.44 -0.03 3.65
N PHE A 29 -3.02 -1.25 3.32
CA PHE A 29 -1.64 -1.69 3.54
C PHE A 29 -0.65 -0.85 2.72
N SER A 30 -0.99 -0.47 1.48
CA SER A 30 -0.13 0.37 0.65
C SER A 30 0.24 1.69 1.35
N ILE A 31 -0.70 2.28 2.09
CA ILE A 31 -0.47 3.54 2.83
C ILE A 31 0.55 3.34 3.95
N PHE A 32 0.39 2.29 4.75
CA PHE A 32 1.32 1.98 5.85
C PHE A 32 2.70 1.55 5.33
N TYR A 33 2.75 0.81 4.22
CA TYR A 33 4.00 0.39 3.59
C TYR A 33 4.82 1.57 3.05
N ASN A 34 4.15 2.61 2.56
CA ASN A 34 4.78 3.82 2.00
C ASN A 34 5.13 4.89 3.03
N PHE A 35 4.87 4.64 4.32
CA PHE A 35 5.22 5.59 5.36
C PHE A 35 6.74 5.76 5.44
N ASN A 36 7.21 6.99 5.21
CA ASN A 36 8.60 7.35 5.35
C ASN A 36 8.81 8.07 6.69
N PRO A 37 9.42 7.43 7.70
CA PRO A 37 9.69 8.08 8.98
C PRO A 37 10.76 9.16 8.84
N SER A 38 10.70 10.18 9.70
CA SER A 38 11.77 11.16 9.81
C SER A 38 13.05 10.52 10.35
N LEU A 39 14.17 11.00 9.82
CA LEU A 39 15.50 10.64 10.26
C LEU A 39 16.06 11.78 11.11
N SER A 40 16.66 11.41 12.26
CA SER A 40 17.30 12.34 13.18
C SER A 40 18.75 11.93 13.40
N CYS A 41 19.68 12.88 13.49
CA CYS A 41 21.09 12.59 13.77
C CYS A 41 21.35 12.70 15.28
N GLN A 42 22.04 11.71 15.85
CA GLN A 42 22.39 11.68 17.27
C GLN A 42 23.71 12.43 17.56
N ASP A 43 24.49 12.77 16.53
CA ASP A 43 25.81 13.37 16.70
C ASP A 43 25.72 14.88 17.05
N PRO A 44 26.32 15.33 18.17
CA PRO A 44 26.22 16.72 18.61
C PRO A 44 27.04 17.71 17.75
N ASN A 45 27.99 17.21 16.96
CA ASN A 45 28.82 18.03 16.06
C ASN A 45 28.27 18.09 14.63
N PHE A 46 27.09 17.52 14.37
CA PHE A 46 26.51 17.51 13.05
C PHE A 46 25.88 18.86 12.72
N HIS A 47 26.45 19.54 11.73
CA HIS A 47 25.89 20.76 11.15
C HIS A 47 25.62 20.54 9.67
N PHE A 48 24.46 20.99 9.20
CA PHE A 48 24.14 21.00 7.77
C PHE A 48 25.08 21.95 7.04
N SER A 49 25.50 21.59 5.82
CA SER A 49 26.42 22.42 5.03
C SER A 49 25.78 23.75 4.63
N LYS A 50 24.45 23.83 4.63
CA LYS A 50 23.65 25.01 4.31
C LYS A 50 22.49 25.12 5.31
N PRO A 51 21.91 26.32 5.51
CA PRO A 51 20.73 26.47 6.35
C PRO A 51 19.57 25.63 5.79
N LYS A 52 18.89 24.85 6.66
CA LYS A 52 17.78 23.94 6.29
C LYS A 52 16.74 24.60 5.38
N CYS A 53 16.47 25.89 5.58
CA CYS A 53 15.48 26.65 4.80
C CYS A 53 15.82 26.82 3.31
N LYS A 54 17.08 26.56 2.89
CA LYS A 54 17.51 26.61 1.49
C LYS A 54 17.71 25.22 0.87
N LEU A 55 17.50 24.14 1.63
CA LEU A 55 17.67 22.78 1.15
C LEU A 55 16.33 22.12 0.84
N SER A 56 16.30 21.33 -0.23
CA SER A 56 15.19 20.42 -0.50
C SER A 56 15.16 19.28 0.54
N LYS A 57 13.97 18.74 0.84
CA LYS A 57 13.83 17.59 1.75
C LYS A 57 14.72 16.40 1.35
N VAL A 58 14.94 16.23 0.04
CA VAL A 58 15.82 15.19 -0.50
C VAL A 58 17.29 15.44 -0.13
N GLU A 59 17.75 16.69 -0.26
CA GLU A 59 19.12 17.09 0.07
C GLU A 59 19.39 17.01 1.57
N ILE A 60 18.42 17.40 2.40
CA ILE A 60 18.50 17.27 3.87
C ILE A 60 18.74 15.81 4.25
N CYS A 61 17.96 14.92 3.63
CA CYS A 61 18.01 13.49 3.89
C CYS A 61 19.35 12.88 3.44
N SER A 62 19.84 13.24 2.23
CA SER A 62 21.12 12.75 1.72
C SER A 62 22.31 13.25 2.53
N GLU A 63 22.32 14.52 2.97
CA GLU A 63 23.39 15.03 3.83
C GLU A 63 23.38 14.35 5.20
N LEU A 64 22.19 14.09 5.75
CA LEU A 64 22.07 13.39 7.03
C LEU A 64 22.66 11.97 6.95
N ILE A 65 22.34 11.20 5.90
CA ILE A 65 22.87 9.83 5.74
C ILE A 65 24.37 9.81 5.44
N ALA A 66 24.88 10.78 4.67
CA ALA A 66 26.29 10.81 4.28
C ALA A 66 27.23 11.30 5.41
N ASN A 67 26.80 12.29 6.18
CA ASN A 67 27.66 12.99 7.15
C ASN A 67 27.36 12.64 8.63
N CYS A 68 26.24 11.99 8.95
CA CYS A 68 25.95 11.53 10.31
C CYS A 68 26.44 10.09 10.50
N SER A 69 27.29 9.87 11.52
CA SER A 69 27.80 8.53 11.81
C SER A 69 26.74 7.63 12.44
N LYS A 70 25.84 8.23 13.24
CA LYS A 70 24.76 7.56 13.96
C LYS A 70 23.45 8.32 13.77
N TRP A 71 22.68 7.87 12.78
CA TRP A 71 21.31 8.34 12.57
C TRP A 71 20.31 7.41 13.25
N LEU A 72 19.27 8.00 13.82
CA LEU A 72 18.16 7.34 14.48
C LEU A 72 16.89 7.55 13.66
N ILE A 73 16.08 6.50 13.61
CA ILE A 73 14.74 6.55 13.04
C ILE A 73 13.80 6.96 14.17
N GLU A 74 12.96 7.96 13.92
CA GLU A 74 11.97 8.36 14.90
C GLU A 74 11.04 7.16 15.21
N PRO A 75 10.73 6.88 16.49
CA PRO A 75 9.96 5.69 16.84
C PRO A 75 8.54 5.80 16.27
N ALA A 76 8.30 5.07 15.18
CA ALA A 76 6.99 4.88 14.61
C ALA A 76 6.30 3.66 15.26
N PRO A 77 4.97 3.67 15.42
CA PRO A 77 4.23 2.54 16.00
C PRO A 77 4.18 1.31 15.07
N PHE A 78 4.70 1.39 13.85
CA PHE A 78 4.73 0.33 12.85
C PHE A 78 6.01 0.38 12.02
N ARG A 79 6.42 -0.77 11.47
CA ARG A 79 7.50 -0.87 10.48
C ARG A 79 6.94 -0.77 9.07
N SER A 80 7.52 0.10 8.26
CA SER A 80 7.18 0.25 6.83
C SER A 80 8.23 -0.42 5.93
N MET A 81 7.84 -0.70 4.69
CA MET A 81 8.75 -1.21 3.65
C MET A 81 9.96 -0.30 3.44
N VAL A 82 9.74 1.02 3.55
CA VAL A 82 10.80 2.03 3.46
C VAL A 82 11.90 1.77 4.50
N GLN A 83 11.53 1.34 5.71
CA GLN A 83 12.49 1.02 6.76
C GLN A 83 13.25 -0.28 6.50
N ASP A 84 12.53 -1.33 6.08
CA ASP A 84 13.13 -2.65 5.85
C ASP A 84 14.06 -2.67 4.63
N PHE A 85 13.71 -1.96 3.56
CA PHE A 85 14.54 -1.82 2.35
C PHE A 85 15.49 -0.60 2.38
N LYS A 86 15.53 0.15 3.50
CA LYS A 86 16.37 1.35 3.70
C LYS A 86 16.21 2.43 2.61
N MET A 87 14.98 2.65 2.14
CA MET A 87 14.66 3.54 1.03
C MET A 87 14.33 4.98 1.47
N TYR A 88 15.16 5.58 2.32
CA TYR A 88 14.79 6.83 3.01
C TYR A 88 14.90 8.11 2.17
N CYS A 89 15.89 8.18 1.27
CA CYS A 89 16.24 9.42 0.55
C CYS A 89 16.36 9.21 -0.97
N GLY A 90 16.18 10.31 -1.72
CA GLY A 90 16.47 10.36 -3.16
C GLY A 90 15.55 9.48 -3.99
N SER A 91 16.10 8.92 -5.07
CA SER A 91 15.38 8.08 -6.03
C SER A 91 14.73 6.86 -5.36
N ALA A 92 15.35 6.28 -4.32
CA ALA A 92 14.79 5.13 -3.62
C ALA A 92 13.48 5.46 -2.88
N ALA A 93 13.34 6.67 -2.33
CA ALA A 93 12.09 7.11 -1.73
C ALA A 93 10.99 7.32 -2.79
N TYR A 94 11.39 7.73 -4.00
CA TYR A 94 10.47 7.86 -5.13
C TYR A 94 10.01 6.49 -5.66
N ASP A 95 10.88 5.48 -5.65
CA ASP A 95 10.54 4.11 -6.05
C ASP A 95 9.42 3.52 -5.17
N SER A 96 9.44 3.77 -3.85
CA SER A 96 8.33 3.37 -2.97
C SER A 96 7.00 4.02 -3.41
N ALA A 97 7.00 5.34 -3.64
CA ALA A 97 5.82 6.07 -4.07
C ALA A 97 5.30 5.60 -5.44
N TRP A 98 6.19 5.20 -6.34
CA TRP A 98 5.82 4.59 -7.61
C TRP A 98 5.07 3.29 -7.45
N VAL A 99 5.52 2.39 -6.56
CA VAL A 99 4.83 1.12 -6.30
C VAL A 99 3.40 1.38 -5.86
N ALA A 100 3.18 2.35 -4.96
CA ALA A 100 1.83 2.75 -4.53
C ALA A 100 0.98 3.27 -5.70
N THR A 101 1.59 4.07 -6.56
CA THR A 101 0.92 4.69 -7.71
C THR A 101 0.50 3.62 -8.72
N ILE A 102 1.38 2.68 -9.04
CA ILE A 102 1.08 1.54 -9.94
C ILE A 102 -0.07 0.71 -9.38
N GLN A 103 -0.09 0.46 -8.06
CA GLN A 103 -1.19 -0.25 -7.40
C GLN A 103 -2.54 0.46 -7.58
N PHE A 104 -2.61 1.78 -7.35
CA PHE A 104 -3.87 2.52 -7.49
C PHE A 104 -4.30 2.68 -8.95
N ILE A 105 -3.36 2.83 -9.88
CA ILE A 105 -3.66 2.81 -11.32
C ILE A 105 -4.22 1.44 -11.72
N GLY A 106 -3.60 0.36 -11.26
CA GLY A 106 -4.10 -1.00 -11.49
C GLY A 106 -5.51 -1.21 -10.94
N ALA A 107 -5.79 -0.68 -9.74
CA ALA A 107 -7.13 -0.72 -9.14
C ALA A 107 -8.16 0.06 -9.98
N LEU A 108 -7.80 1.24 -10.49
CA LEU A 108 -8.67 2.03 -11.37
C LEU A 108 -9.00 1.28 -12.66
N VAL A 109 -7.97 0.80 -13.36
CA VAL A 109 -8.13 0.04 -14.61
C VAL A 109 -8.96 -1.22 -14.37
N GLY A 110 -8.68 -1.95 -13.28
CA GLY A 110 -9.44 -3.12 -12.87
C GLY A 110 -10.92 -2.80 -12.62
N ALA A 111 -11.22 -1.69 -11.93
CA ALA A 111 -12.59 -1.28 -11.67
C ALA A 111 -13.36 -0.92 -12.95
N VAL A 112 -12.73 -0.24 -13.90
CA VAL A 112 -13.33 0.11 -15.20
C VAL A 112 -13.64 -1.15 -16.02
N ILE A 113 -12.66 -2.05 -16.15
CA ILE A 113 -12.84 -3.32 -16.88
C ILE A 113 -13.92 -4.17 -16.20
N TYR A 114 -13.88 -4.30 -14.88
CA TYR A 114 -14.85 -5.07 -14.11
C TYR A 114 -16.27 -4.51 -14.26
N GLY A 115 -16.42 -3.18 -14.22
CA GLY A 115 -17.70 -2.52 -14.46
C GLY A 115 -18.24 -2.85 -15.85
N HIS A 116 -17.42 -2.65 -16.88
CA HIS A 116 -17.84 -2.90 -18.26
C HIS A 116 -18.17 -4.38 -18.53
N LEU A 117 -17.37 -5.32 -18.01
CA LEU A 117 -17.68 -6.75 -18.11
C LEU A 117 -18.95 -7.13 -17.36
N GLY A 118 -19.19 -6.51 -16.20
CA GLY A 118 -20.37 -6.74 -15.37
C GLY A 118 -21.67 -6.38 -16.08
N ASP A 119 -21.65 -5.33 -16.90
CA ASP A 119 -22.80 -4.90 -17.68
C ASP A 119 -23.07 -5.79 -18.91
N TYR A 120 -22.01 -6.40 -19.49
CA TYR A 120 -22.15 -7.26 -20.68
C TYR A 120 -22.44 -8.74 -20.35
N PHE A 121 -21.68 -9.35 -19.43
CA PHE A 121 -21.81 -10.77 -19.08
C PHE A 121 -22.74 -11.03 -17.89
N GLY A 122 -23.23 -9.97 -17.25
CA GLY A 122 -24.01 -10.04 -16.02
C GLY A 122 -23.14 -10.16 -14.77
N ARG A 123 -23.67 -9.64 -13.66
CA ARG A 123 -22.89 -9.41 -12.42
C ARG A 123 -22.46 -10.68 -11.68
N LYS A 124 -23.16 -11.80 -11.86
CA LYS A 124 -22.89 -13.08 -11.18
C LYS A 124 -21.59 -13.75 -11.65
N PRO A 125 -21.40 -14.10 -12.94
CA PRO A 125 -20.17 -14.77 -13.39
C PRO A 125 -18.93 -13.90 -13.20
N VAL A 126 -19.05 -12.60 -13.43
CA VAL A 126 -17.94 -11.64 -13.30
C VAL A 126 -17.44 -11.54 -11.86
N SER A 127 -18.34 -11.60 -10.87
CA SER A 127 -17.96 -11.63 -9.45
C SER A 127 -17.16 -12.89 -9.06
N PHE A 128 -17.55 -14.07 -9.58
CA PHE A 128 -16.84 -15.32 -9.30
C PHE A 128 -15.43 -15.34 -9.91
N ILE A 129 -15.29 -14.85 -11.14
CA ILE A 129 -14.00 -14.74 -11.83
C ILE A 129 -13.08 -13.77 -11.07
N GLY A 130 -13.60 -12.59 -10.69
CA GLY A 130 -12.83 -11.60 -9.95
C GLY A 130 -12.28 -12.13 -8.62
N ILE A 131 -13.09 -12.85 -7.84
CA ILE A 131 -12.65 -13.44 -6.57
C ILE A 131 -11.64 -14.57 -6.81
N SER A 132 -11.85 -15.41 -7.83
CA SER A 132 -10.91 -16.50 -8.15
C SER A 132 -9.52 -15.95 -8.50
N ILE A 133 -9.48 -14.90 -9.32
CA ILE A 133 -8.25 -14.17 -9.66
C ILE A 133 -7.62 -13.60 -8.39
N GLY A 134 -8.40 -12.91 -7.54
CA GLY A 134 -7.91 -12.34 -6.30
C GLY A 134 -7.30 -13.36 -5.33
N ILE A 135 -7.90 -14.56 -5.22
CA ILE A 135 -7.36 -15.65 -4.40
C ILE A 135 -6.03 -16.15 -4.97
N VAL A 136 -5.94 -16.36 -6.28
CA VAL A 136 -4.71 -16.84 -6.94
C VAL A 136 -3.57 -15.85 -6.74
N PHE A 137 -3.80 -14.56 -6.99
CA PHE A 137 -2.78 -13.52 -6.78
C PHE A 137 -2.45 -13.33 -5.30
N GLY A 138 -3.43 -13.42 -4.40
CA GLY A 138 -3.20 -13.35 -2.96
C GLY A 138 -2.30 -14.48 -2.45
N VAL A 139 -2.54 -15.72 -2.88
CA VAL A 139 -1.70 -16.87 -2.51
C VAL A 139 -0.31 -16.77 -3.16
N ALA A 140 -0.21 -16.26 -4.39
CA ALA A 140 1.07 -16.04 -5.04
C ALA A 140 1.92 -14.99 -4.32
N ALA A 141 1.29 -13.89 -3.87
CA ALA A 141 1.96 -12.81 -3.15
C ALA A 141 2.39 -13.22 -1.73
N GLY A 142 1.59 -14.06 -1.04
CA GLY A 142 1.90 -14.54 0.31
C GLY A 142 3.04 -15.57 0.39
N ARG A 143 3.69 -15.90 -0.73
CA ARG A 143 4.77 -16.89 -0.80
C ARG A 143 6.19 -16.29 -0.68
N GLN A 144 6.30 -15.05 -0.20
CA GLN A 144 7.56 -14.33 0.04
C GLN A 144 7.85 -14.16 1.53
#